data_AF-A0A553Q1B8-F1
#
_entry.id   AF-A0A553Q1B8-F1
#
_cell.length_a   1.000
_cell.length_b   1.000
_cell.length_c   1.000
_cell.angle_alpha   90.00
_cell.angle_beta   90.00
_cell.angle_gamma   90.00
#
_symmetry.space_group_name_H-M   'P 1'
#
loop_
_entity.id
_entity.type
_entity.pdbx_description
1 polymer ?
#
loop_
_entity_poly.entity_id
_entity_poly.type
_entity_poly.pdbx_seq_one_letter_code
_entity_poly.pdbx_strand_id
1 'polypeptide(L)'
;MDWGTELWDQYDILDKHTQSGLDLVEKYVKFVKERTEIEQNYAKQLRNLTKKYSPKRGSKEEQECRFSNHQAFLDILNEMNDYAGQRELIAENMMINICIELTKYLQELKQERKMHLSEAKKAQQSLESTYKQLDNSKKRFEREWKEAEKAAQYADKTDHDLNATKADVEKAKQQAHMRTHIAEDCKNDYAAQLQKYNKEQNQFYFTDMPHVFNKLQDMDERRINKMAQGYIQFADTERHVMPIIGKCLEGMTKAGTNDSAVLIEQNKSGFDRPGDLEFEDYSQGINRASSDSSLGTPKGPMELLSKNRNKTFRLFNKKSKLSSSSLSPSTAPPTPSLANGPPSPKFGRDPLSYCLKEINKTVKPRISSFRTPRRTSVDTEAFTHLPPEQRRKRLQQKIDGISKELQKEIDQSEALGKMKDVYEKNPQMGDPASLAPQITQTAVNMERLRGELNKYESWLAEAGGRGDSIRYSTLSLNNNGAHNHNSPAALSDEPEPTQAIYTEFDDDFEEEELSAPIGQCTALYNFPGSSEGTISMQEGEVLAVVEEDKGDGWTRVRRTNGDEGYIPTSYANIKLNK
;
A
#
# COMPACT_ATOMS: atom_id res chain seq x y z
N MET A 1 28.09 -13.48 13.84
CA MET A 1 27.45 -12.35 14.52
C MET A 1 25.99 -12.69 14.60
N ASP A 2 25.47 -12.69 15.81
CA ASP A 2 24.12 -13.11 16.16
C ASP A 2 23.55 -12.10 17.15
N TRP A 3 22.24 -11.84 17.07
CA TRP A 3 21.58 -10.81 17.87
C TRP A 3 21.68 -11.08 19.37
N GLY A 4 21.75 -12.36 19.75
CA GLY A 4 21.85 -12.78 21.14
C GLY A 4 23.16 -12.39 21.82
N THR A 5 24.27 -12.39 21.08
CA THR A 5 25.58 -11.98 21.60
C THR A 5 25.83 -10.48 21.38
N GLU A 6 25.54 -9.96 20.19
CA GLU A 6 25.93 -8.59 19.80
C GLU A 6 24.92 -7.51 20.24
N LEU A 7 23.65 -7.89 20.47
CA LEU A 7 22.54 -6.97 20.74
C LEU A 7 21.78 -7.30 22.05
N TRP A 8 22.44 -7.97 22.99
CA TRP A 8 21.87 -8.53 24.24
C TRP A 8 21.08 -7.53 25.12
N ASP A 9 21.38 -6.22 25.03
CA ASP A 9 20.69 -5.14 25.75
C ASP A 9 19.64 -4.39 24.90
N GLN A 10 19.60 -4.62 23.58
CA GLN A 10 18.82 -3.82 22.62
C GLN A 10 17.36 -4.29 22.44
N TYR A 11 16.71 -4.75 23.51
CA TYR A 11 15.33 -5.30 23.47
C TYR A 11 14.35 -4.39 22.71
N ASP A 12 14.32 -3.10 23.03
CA ASP A 12 13.38 -2.14 22.42
C ASP A 12 13.66 -1.86 20.93
N ILE A 13 14.90 -2.09 20.47
CA ILE A 13 15.24 -1.96 19.05
C ILE A 13 14.77 -3.21 18.30
N LEU A 14 15.00 -4.41 18.85
CA LEU A 14 14.53 -5.66 18.25
C LEU A 14 13.00 -5.77 18.24
N ASP A 15 12.31 -5.28 19.28
CA ASP A 15 10.84 -5.14 19.31
C ASP A 15 10.39 -4.28 18.11
N LYS A 16 10.92 -3.05 17.96
CA LYS A 16 10.54 -2.12 16.87
C LYS A 16 10.93 -2.61 15.48
N HIS A 17 12.14 -3.14 15.30
CA HIS A 17 12.65 -3.65 14.02
C HIS A 17 11.79 -4.81 13.51
N THR A 18 11.55 -5.81 14.35
CA THR A 18 10.72 -6.96 13.97
C THR A 18 9.26 -6.55 13.71
N GLN A 19 8.72 -5.54 14.40
CA GLN A 19 7.38 -5.00 14.07
C GLN A 19 7.38 -4.34 12.70
N SER A 20 8.30 -3.40 12.45
CA SER A 20 8.40 -2.67 11.17
C SER A 20 8.57 -3.61 9.97
N GLY A 21 9.29 -4.72 10.15
CA GLY A 21 9.40 -5.77 9.15
C GLY A 21 8.09 -6.52 8.87
N LEU A 22 7.20 -6.70 9.84
CA LEU A 22 5.84 -7.24 9.63
C LEU A 22 4.90 -6.21 8.99
N ASP A 23 5.02 -4.93 9.38
CA ASP A 23 4.25 -3.83 8.77
C ASP A 23 4.59 -3.68 7.27
N LEU A 24 5.85 -3.93 6.89
CA LEU A 24 6.30 -3.96 5.49
C LEU A 24 5.69 -5.13 4.71
N VAL A 25 5.55 -6.32 5.31
CA VAL A 25 4.85 -7.46 4.68
C VAL A 25 3.39 -7.08 4.42
N GLU A 26 2.72 -6.50 5.42
CA GLU A 26 1.32 -6.09 5.30
C GLU A 26 1.11 -5.00 4.24
N LYS A 27 2.03 -4.03 4.16
CA LYS A 27 2.03 -2.99 3.12
C LYS A 27 2.25 -3.56 1.73
N TYR A 28 3.14 -4.55 1.57
CA TYR A 28 3.35 -5.20 0.28
C TYR A 28 2.14 -6.00 -0.17
N VAL A 29 1.50 -6.76 0.73
CA VAL A 29 0.24 -7.47 0.44
C VAL A 29 -0.84 -6.53 -0.05
N LYS A 30 -1.04 -5.37 0.62
CA LYS A 30 -2.02 -4.35 0.19
C LYS A 30 -1.72 -3.83 -1.22
N PHE A 31 -0.45 -3.48 -1.50
CA PHE A 31 -0.01 -3.08 -2.83
C PHE A 31 -0.27 -4.15 -3.91
N VAL A 32 0.03 -5.43 -3.65
CA VAL A 32 -0.22 -6.51 -4.62
C VAL A 32 -1.72 -6.76 -4.80
N LYS A 33 -2.54 -6.57 -3.76
CA LYS A 33 -4.00 -6.63 -3.85
C LYS A 33 -4.56 -5.52 -4.75
N GLU A 34 -4.19 -4.26 -4.51
CA GLU A 34 -4.57 -3.12 -5.36
C GLU A 34 -4.12 -3.33 -6.82
N ARG A 35 -2.88 -3.79 -7.04
CA ARG A 35 -2.34 -4.15 -8.35
C ARG A 35 -3.18 -5.23 -9.05
N THR A 36 -3.70 -6.19 -8.29
CA THR A 36 -4.56 -7.29 -8.77
C THR A 36 -5.94 -6.79 -9.18
N GLU A 37 -6.57 -5.94 -8.36
CA GLU A 37 -7.89 -5.35 -8.64
C GLU A 37 -7.86 -4.49 -9.91
N ILE A 38 -6.79 -3.72 -10.12
CA ILE A 38 -6.53 -2.99 -11.38
C ILE A 38 -6.49 -3.94 -12.58
N GLU A 39 -5.86 -5.10 -12.44
CA GLU A 39 -5.70 -6.08 -13.52
C GLU A 39 -7.02 -6.78 -13.88
N GLN A 40 -7.79 -7.22 -12.88
CA GLN A 40 -9.13 -7.77 -13.08
C GLN A 40 -10.04 -6.77 -13.79
N ASN A 41 -9.97 -5.49 -13.40
CA ASN A 41 -10.75 -4.43 -14.03
C ASN A 41 -10.34 -4.22 -15.50
N TYR A 42 -9.05 -4.24 -15.82
CA TYR A 42 -8.55 -4.16 -17.20
C TYR A 42 -9.02 -5.34 -18.06
N ALA A 43 -8.84 -6.58 -17.58
CA ALA A 43 -9.33 -7.79 -18.25
C ALA A 43 -10.85 -7.76 -18.50
N LYS A 44 -11.63 -7.34 -17.48
CA LYS A 44 -13.09 -7.17 -17.56
C LYS A 44 -13.50 -6.11 -18.58
N GLN A 45 -12.79 -4.99 -18.67
CA GLN A 45 -13.03 -3.96 -19.69
C GLN A 45 -12.73 -4.47 -21.10
N LEU A 46 -11.65 -5.22 -21.30
CA LEU A 46 -11.33 -5.82 -22.60
C LEU A 46 -12.37 -6.86 -23.05
N ARG A 47 -12.84 -7.73 -22.16
CA ARG A 47 -13.94 -8.68 -22.48
C ARG A 47 -15.26 -7.98 -22.78
N ASN A 48 -15.57 -6.89 -22.08
CA ASN A 48 -16.73 -6.06 -22.39
C ASN A 48 -16.58 -5.34 -23.74
N LEU A 49 -15.36 -4.97 -24.13
CA LEU A 49 -15.05 -4.41 -25.44
C LEU A 49 -15.26 -5.45 -26.54
N THR A 50 -14.66 -6.65 -26.44
CA THR A 50 -14.81 -7.68 -27.48
C THR A 50 -16.27 -8.09 -27.66
N LYS A 51 -16.96 -8.43 -26.57
CA LYS A 51 -18.38 -8.78 -26.53
C LYS A 51 -19.33 -7.69 -27.07
N LYS A 52 -18.93 -6.42 -27.03
CA LYS A 52 -19.69 -5.29 -27.60
C LYS A 52 -19.62 -5.25 -29.13
N TYR A 53 -18.50 -5.67 -29.72
CA TYR A 53 -18.24 -5.64 -31.16
C TYR A 53 -18.40 -7.00 -31.86
N SER A 54 -18.54 -8.10 -31.10
CA SER A 54 -18.94 -9.41 -31.66
C SER A 54 -20.34 -9.37 -32.29
N PRO A 55 -20.56 -10.06 -33.43
CA PRO A 55 -21.87 -10.14 -34.08
C PRO A 55 -22.96 -10.71 -33.16
N LYS A 56 -24.17 -10.16 -33.26
CA LYS A 56 -25.34 -10.70 -32.55
C LYS A 56 -25.89 -11.90 -33.33
N ARG A 57 -25.95 -13.07 -32.69
CA ARG A 57 -26.58 -14.30 -33.22
C ARG A 57 -27.95 -13.99 -33.84
N GLY A 58 -28.17 -14.38 -35.10
CA GLY A 58 -29.42 -14.19 -35.82
C GLY A 58 -29.65 -12.78 -36.38
N SER A 59 -28.61 -11.93 -36.45
CA SER A 59 -28.68 -10.60 -37.06
C SER A 59 -28.40 -10.64 -38.57
N LYS A 60 -28.73 -9.55 -39.29
CA LYS A 60 -28.38 -9.43 -40.72
C LYS A 60 -26.87 -9.38 -40.97
N GLU A 61 -26.09 -8.90 -40.00
CA GLU A 61 -24.64 -8.82 -40.06
C GLU A 61 -24.01 -10.21 -40.25
N GLU A 62 -24.66 -11.28 -39.74
CA GLU A 62 -24.24 -12.67 -39.92
C GLU A 62 -24.22 -13.13 -41.39
N GLN A 63 -24.95 -12.44 -42.29
CA GLN A 63 -24.88 -12.66 -43.73
C GLN A 63 -23.72 -11.88 -44.40
N GLU A 64 -23.26 -10.79 -43.78
CA GLU A 64 -22.13 -9.95 -44.20
C GLU A 64 -20.80 -10.46 -43.64
N CYS A 65 -20.82 -11.26 -42.56
CA CYS A 65 -19.67 -12.02 -42.01
C CYS A 65 -19.01 -12.99 -43.01
N ARG A 66 -19.57 -13.18 -44.21
CA ARG A 66 -19.07 -14.09 -45.26
C ARG A 66 -17.85 -13.57 -46.03
N PHE A 67 -17.37 -12.38 -45.69
CA PHE A 67 -16.18 -11.77 -46.25
C PHE A 67 -14.98 -11.92 -45.31
N SER A 68 -13.83 -12.24 -45.86
CA SER A 68 -12.55 -12.44 -45.17
C SER A 68 -12.10 -11.21 -44.38
N ASN A 69 -12.37 -9.98 -44.84
CA ASN A 69 -12.14 -8.77 -44.02
C ASN A 69 -13.04 -8.73 -42.76
N HIS A 70 -14.25 -9.27 -42.81
CA HIS A 70 -15.12 -9.36 -41.63
C HIS A 70 -14.63 -10.48 -40.70
N GLN A 71 -14.29 -11.66 -41.25
CA GLN A 71 -13.67 -12.75 -40.48
C GLN A 71 -12.39 -12.30 -39.77
N ALA A 72 -11.52 -11.54 -40.47
CA ALA A 72 -10.30 -10.97 -39.90
C ALA A 72 -10.57 -10.10 -38.67
N PHE A 73 -11.66 -9.32 -38.67
CA PHE A 73 -12.08 -8.56 -37.50
C PHE A 73 -12.57 -9.47 -36.37
N LEU A 74 -13.31 -10.54 -36.67
CA LEU A 74 -13.71 -11.54 -35.66
C LEU A 74 -12.49 -12.24 -35.04
N ASP A 75 -11.50 -12.57 -35.84
CA ASP A 75 -10.26 -13.21 -35.37
C ASP A 75 -9.47 -12.27 -34.44
N ILE A 76 -9.41 -10.97 -34.77
CA ILE A 76 -8.84 -9.94 -33.89
C ILE A 76 -9.64 -9.82 -32.57
N LEU A 77 -10.97 -9.89 -32.60
CA LEU A 77 -11.81 -9.87 -31.39
C LEU A 77 -11.59 -11.13 -30.52
N ASN A 78 -11.35 -12.29 -31.14
CA ASN A 78 -11.05 -13.54 -30.44
C ASN A 78 -9.67 -13.47 -29.76
N GLU A 79 -8.63 -13.09 -30.47
CA GLU A 79 -7.27 -12.94 -29.90
C GLU A 79 -7.22 -11.85 -28.80
N MET A 80 -8.07 -10.81 -28.90
CA MET A 80 -8.22 -9.78 -27.86
C MET A 80 -8.94 -10.33 -26.61
N ASN A 81 -9.88 -11.26 -26.78
CA ASN A 81 -10.57 -11.94 -25.69
C ASN A 81 -9.61 -12.90 -24.95
N ASP A 82 -8.78 -13.62 -25.69
CA ASP A 82 -7.82 -14.57 -25.13
C ASP A 82 -6.66 -13.83 -24.43
N TYR A 83 -6.19 -12.71 -24.99
CA TYR A 83 -5.31 -11.76 -24.31
C TYR A 83 -5.92 -11.27 -22.98
N ALA A 84 -7.21 -10.90 -22.96
CA ALA A 84 -7.89 -10.51 -21.73
C ALA A 84 -7.95 -11.65 -20.69
N GLY A 85 -8.07 -12.90 -21.14
CA GLY A 85 -7.91 -14.08 -20.27
C GLY A 85 -6.51 -14.22 -19.67
N GLN A 86 -5.45 -13.91 -20.42
CA GLN A 86 -4.08 -13.88 -19.88
C GLN A 86 -3.87 -12.79 -18.83
N ARG A 87 -4.54 -11.64 -18.97
CA ARG A 87 -4.53 -10.57 -17.97
C ARG A 87 -5.26 -10.96 -16.69
N GLU A 88 -6.43 -11.60 -16.79
CA GLU A 88 -7.14 -12.16 -15.62
C GLU A 88 -6.29 -13.22 -14.90
N LEU A 89 -5.63 -14.12 -15.65
CA LEU A 89 -4.76 -15.16 -15.10
C LEU A 89 -3.58 -14.61 -14.30
N ILE A 90 -3.01 -13.45 -14.69
CA ILE A 90 -2.02 -12.73 -13.85
C ILE A 90 -2.63 -12.37 -12.50
N ALA A 91 -3.84 -11.79 -12.54
CA ALA A 91 -4.52 -11.29 -11.36
C ALA A 91 -4.86 -12.42 -10.37
N GLU A 92 -5.41 -13.53 -10.85
CA GLU A 92 -5.66 -14.73 -10.05
C GLU A 92 -4.38 -15.27 -9.40
N ASN A 93 -3.29 -15.35 -10.17
CA ASN A 93 -2.00 -15.84 -9.65
C ASN A 93 -1.34 -14.88 -8.65
N MET A 94 -1.51 -13.57 -8.79
CA MET A 94 -1.06 -12.59 -7.79
C MET A 94 -1.88 -12.69 -6.50
N MET A 95 -3.22 -12.84 -6.60
CA MET A 95 -4.07 -13.02 -5.43
C MET A 95 -3.72 -14.30 -4.64
N ILE A 96 -3.71 -15.45 -5.31
CA ILE A 96 -3.55 -16.75 -4.66
C ILE A 96 -2.12 -16.92 -4.12
N ASN A 97 -1.12 -16.80 -4.99
CA ASN A 97 0.24 -17.20 -4.64
C ASN A 97 1.02 -16.13 -3.85
N ILE A 98 0.55 -14.87 -3.85
CA ILE A 98 1.22 -13.77 -3.14
C ILE A 98 0.33 -13.22 -2.03
N CYS A 99 -0.87 -12.72 -2.33
CA CYS A 99 -1.70 -12.06 -1.32
C CYS A 99 -2.18 -13.03 -0.22
N ILE A 100 -2.79 -14.16 -0.58
CA ILE A 100 -3.31 -15.13 0.40
C ILE A 100 -2.15 -15.79 1.18
N GLU A 101 -1.14 -16.29 0.46
CA GLU A 101 0.04 -16.93 1.04
C GLU A 101 0.83 -16.03 2.02
N LEU A 102 1.11 -14.77 1.66
CA LEU A 102 1.80 -13.85 2.55
C LEU A 102 0.90 -13.37 3.70
N THR A 103 -0.42 -13.25 3.50
CA THR A 103 -1.36 -12.92 4.60
C THR A 103 -1.38 -14.02 5.66
N LYS A 104 -1.47 -15.28 5.24
CA LYS A 104 -1.40 -16.44 6.15
C LYS A 104 -0.07 -16.45 6.92
N TYR A 105 1.05 -16.37 6.21
CA TYR A 105 2.37 -16.39 6.81
C TYR A 105 2.64 -15.19 7.75
N LEU A 106 2.05 -14.02 7.46
CA LEU A 106 2.09 -12.85 8.34
C LEU A 106 1.39 -13.11 9.69
N GLN A 107 0.31 -13.89 9.73
CA GLN A 107 -0.35 -14.24 11.01
C GLN A 107 0.50 -15.23 11.82
N GLU A 108 1.11 -16.22 11.16
CA GLU A 108 2.06 -17.16 11.77
C GLU A 108 3.23 -16.40 12.42
N LEU A 109 3.85 -15.46 11.68
CA LEU A 109 4.92 -14.59 12.19
C LEU A 109 4.47 -13.63 13.31
N LYS A 110 3.26 -13.04 13.21
CA LYS A 110 2.71 -12.17 14.27
C LYS A 110 2.57 -12.92 15.60
N GLN A 111 2.19 -14.20 15.56
CA GLN A 111 2.09 -15.06 16.74
C GLN A 111 3.46 -15.57 17.23
N GLU A 112 4.37 -15.96 16.33
CA GLU A 112 5.74 -16.38 16.67
C GLU A 112 6.51 -15.25 17.38
N ARG A 113 6.48 -14.04 16.82
CA ARG A 113 7.06 -12.83 17.42
C ARG A 113 6.51 -12.56 18.83
N LYS A 114 5.19 -12.67 19.00
CA LYS A 114 4.49 -12.46 20.28
C LYS A 114 4.91 -13.49 21.34
N MET A 115 5.17 -14.74 20.92
CA MET A 115 5.71 -15.79 21.79
C MET A 115 7.12 -15.43 22.29
N HIS A 116 8.06 -15.11 21.40
CA HIS A 116 9.44 -14.80 21.78
C HIS A 116 9.56 -13.53 22.64
N LEU A 117 8.82 -12.46 22.33
CA LEU A 117 8.79 -11.26 23.17
C LEU A 117 8.15 -11.53 24.55
N SER A 118 7.28 -12.55 24.67
CA SER A 118 6.76 -13.03 25.96
C SER A 118 7.79 -13.86 26.73
N GLU A 119 8.63 -14.66 26.06
CA GLU A 119 9.76 -15.37 26.66
C GLU A 119 10.76 -14.38 27.28
N ALA A 120 11.21 -13.37 26.52
CA ALA A 120 12.11 -12.31 27.02
C ALA A 120 11.52 -11.54 28.21
N LYS A 121 10.24 -11.12 28.14
CA LYS A 121 9.58 -10.40 29.25
C LYS A 121 9.46 -11.24 30.52
N LYS A 122 9.26 -12.57 30.42
CA LYS A 122 9.28 -13.48 31.58
C LYS A 122 10.68 -13.58 32.20
N ALA A 123 11.71 -13.72 31.38
CA ALA A 123 13.10 -13.77 31.84
C ALA A 123 13.50 -12.48 32.58
N GLN A 124 13.16 -11.32 32.01
CA GLN A 124 13.37 -10.00 32.62
C GLN A 124 12.67 -9.88 33.98
N GLN A 125 11.41 -10.33 34.08
CA GLN A 125 10.64 -10.32 35.33
C GLN A 125 11.20 -11.29 36.39
N SER A 126 11.78 -12.43 36.01
CA SER A 126 12.46 -13.33 36.94
C SER A 126 13.71 -12.70 37.54
N LEU A 127 14.54 -12.07 36.70
CA LEU A 127 15.74 -11.38 37.14
C LEU A 127 15.42 -10.17 38.02
N GLU A 128 14.40 -9.39 37.68
CA GLU A 128 13.97 -8.24 38.49
C GLU A 128 13.38 -8.69 39.86
N SER A 129 12.63 -9.80 39.88
CA SER A 129 12.07 -10.39 41.10
C SER A 129 13.16 -10.92 42.04
N THR A 130 14.17 -11.63 41.51
CA THR A 130 15.31 -12.10 42.31
C THR A 130 16.21 -10.94 42.78
N TYR A 131 16.39 -9.90 41.96
CA TYR A 131 17.08 -8.67 42.40
C TYR A 131 16.36 -7.98 43.57
N LYS A 132 15.02 -7.87 43.50
CA LYS A 132 14.20 -7.31 44.60
C LYS A 132 14.32 -8.14 45.89
N GLN A 133 14.48 -9.47 45.80
CA GLN A 133 14.71 -10.32 46.96
C GLN A 133 16.11 -10.08 47.56
N LEU A 134 17.14 -9.97 46.72
CA LEU A 134 18.51 -9.64 47.12
C LEU A 134 18.62 -8.28 47.81
N ASP A 135 18.07 -7.22 47.21
CA ASP A 135 18.10 -5.85 47.73
C ASP A 135 17.36 -5.72 49.07
N ASN A 136 16.21 -6.37 49.22
CA ASN A 136 15.49 -6.43 50.50
C ASN A 136 16.28 -7.16 51.60
N SER A 137 16.90 -8.30 51.28
CA SER A 137 17.74 -9.03 52.24
C SER A 137 18.99 -8.23 52.64
N LYS A 138 19.65 -7.59 51.66
CA LYS A 138 20.77 -6.67 51.90
C LYS A 138 20.40 -5.52 52.83
N LYS A 139 19.28 -4.84 52.57
CA LYS A 139 18.76 -3.74 53.42
C LYS A 139 18.39 -4.21 54.83
N ARG A 140 17.89 -5.44 54.98
CA ARG A 140 17.65 -6.06 56.29
C ARG A 140 18.95 -6.30 57.04
N PHE A 141 19.95 -6.92 56.40
CA PHE A 141 21.28 -7.12 57.00
C PHE A 141 21.93 -5.79 57.42
N GLU A 142 21.94 -4.79 56.54
CA GLU A 142 22.47 -3.45 56.84
C GLU A 142 21.78 -2.75 58.02
N ARG A 143 20.53 -3.10 58.34
CA ARG A 143 19.78 -2.58 59.49
C ARG A 143 20.09 -3.36 60.77
N GLU A 144 19.97 -4.68 60.75
CA GLU A 144 20.21 -5.49 61.95
C GLU A 144 21.67 -5.41 62.40
N TRP A 145 22.63 -5.28 61.47
CA TRP A 145 24.04 -5.04 61.79
C TRP A 145 24.26 -3.74 62.57
N LYS A 146 23.59 -2.64 62.18
CA LYS A 146 23.68 -1.35 62.90
C LYS A 146 23.06 -1.42 64.30
N GLU A 147 21.96 -2.14 64.47
CA GLU A 147 21.38 -2.36 65.80
C GLU A 147 22.21 -3.34 66.66
N ALA A 148 22.95 -4.28 66.05
CA ALA A 148 23.94 -5.10 66.76
C ALA A 148 25.17 -4.31 67.21
N GLU A 149 25.77 -3.51 66.33
CA GLU A 149 26.88 -2.60 66.64
C GLU A 149 26.51 -1.62 67.77
N LYS A 150 25.32 -1.01 67.68
CA LYS A 150 24.75 -0.14 68.70
C LYS A 150 24.48 -0.85 70.04
N ALA A 151 24.04 -2.10 70.02
CA ALA A 151 23.84 -2.91 71.22
C ALA A 151 25.18 -3.31 71.87
N ALA A 152 26.20 -3.65 71.07
CA ALA A 152 27.56 -3.89 71.56
C ALA A 152 28.15 -2.63 72.22
N GLN A 153 28.10 -1.48 71.53
CA GLN A 153 28.54 -0.20 72.10
C GLN A 153 27.78 0.20 73.37
N TYR A 154 26.53 -0.24 73.54
CA TYR A 154 25.78 -0.04 74.78
C TYR A 154 26.29 -0.96 75.90
N ALA A 155 26.47 -2.26 75.61
CA ALA A 155 27.02 -3.23 76.55
C ALA A 155 28.43 -2.84 77.03
N ASP A 156 29.30 -2.40 76.12
CA ASP A 156 30.64 -1.92 76.46
C ASP A 156 30.60 -0.70 77.39
N LYS A 157 29.68 0.25 77.15
CA LYS A 157 29.49 1.42 78.02
C LYS A 157 28.96 1.05 79.39
N THR A 158 28.04 0.09 79.48
CA THR A 158 27.52 -0.41 80.77
C THR A 158 28.59 -1.18 81.55
N ASP A 159 29.46 -1.94 80.88
CA ASP A 159 30.56 -2.70 81.51
C ASP A 159 31.65 -1.80 82.12
N HIS A 160 31.78 -0.57 81.62
CA HIS A 160 32.73 0.44 82.11
C HIS A 160 32.09 1.49 83.05
N ASP A 161 30.78 1.44 83.31
CA ASP A 161 30.11 2.34 84.25
C ASP A 161 30.26 1.84 85.70
N LEU A 162 31.00 2.60 86.51
CA LEU A 162 31.22 2.32 87.93
C LEU A 162 29.93 2.28 88.78
N ASN A 163 28.80 2.75 88.23
CA ASN A 163 27.49 2.78 88.89
C ASN A 163 26.56 1.65 88.42
N ALA A 164 26.89 0.93 87.35
CA ALA A 164 26.05 -0.14 86.82
C ALA A 164 26.13 -1.40 87.70
N THR A 165 25.01 -2.10 87.90
CA THR A 165 25.06 -3.38 88.62
C THR A 165 25.54 -4.51 87.71
N LYS A 166 26.11 -5.56 88.30
CA LYS A 166 26.49 -6.78 87.57
C LYS A 166 25.31 -7.39 86.77
N ALA A 167 24.07 -7.20 87.23
CA ALA A 167 22.88 -7.66 86.50
C ALA A 167 22.57 -6.81 85.27
N ASP A 168 22.81 -5.50 85.31
CA ASP A 168 22.62 -4.60 84.16
C ASP A 168 23.67 -4.86 83.08
N VAL A 169 24.93 -5.05 83.48
CA VAL A 169 26.04 -5.45 82.61
C VAL A 169 25.74 -6.77 81.90
N GLU A 170 25.36 -7.80 82.65
CA GLU A 170 25.03 -9.13 82.11
C GLU A 170 23.84 -9.04 81.12
N LYS A 171 22.79 -8.33 81.50
CA LYS A 171 21.61 -8.09 80.64
C LYS A 171 21.98 -7.34 79.35
N ALA A 172 22.87 -6.35 79.42
CA ALA A 172 23.34 -5.61 78.24
C ALA A 172 24.17 -6.51 77.31
N LYS A 173 25.06 -7.34 77.86
CA LYS A 173 25.87 -8.32 77.10
C LYS A 173 25.00 -9.39 76.44
N GLN A 174 24.00 -9.93 77.14
CA GLN A 174 23.00 -10.85 76.57
C GLN A 174 22.21 -10.20 75.42
N GLN A 175 21.78 -8.94 75.60
CA GLN A 175 21.09 -8.18 74.56
C GLN A 175 21.97 -7.90 73.33
N ALA A 176 23.27 -7.66 73.52
CA ALA A 176 24.24 -7.51 72.44
C ALA A 176 24.44 -8.84 71.69
N HIS A 177 24.73 -9.95 72.38
CA HIS A 177 24.89 -11.27 71.76
C HIS A 177 23.65 -11.70 70.96
N MET A 178 22.44 -11.47 71.49
CA MET A 178 21.19 -11.74 70.78
C MET A 178 21.06 -10.92 69.49
N ARG A 179 21.46 -9.64 69.49
CA ARG A 179 21.46 -8.81 68.28
C ARG A 179 22.52 -9.25 67.26
N THR A 180 23.71 -9.64 67.71
CA THR A 180 24.77 -10.18 66.85
C THR A 180 24.32 -11.47 66.16
N HIS A 181 23.63 -12.38 66.86
CA HIS A 181 23.05 -13.58 66.24
C HIS A 181 22.07 -13.22 65.11
N ILE A 182 21.12 -12.33 65.39
CA ILE A 182 20.13 -11.88 64.38
C ILE A 182 20.80 -11.22 63.17
N ALA A 183 21.89 -10.48 63.37
CA ALA A 183 22.66 -9.87 62.28
C ALA A 183 23.39 -10.91 61.43
N GLU A 184 23.99 -11.94 62.05
CA GLU A 184 24.61 -13.08 61.34
C GLU A 184 23.57 -13.95 60.60
N ASP A 185 22.37 -14.15 61.16
CA ASP A 185 21.26 -14.81 60.44
C ASP A 185 20.88 -14.03 59.17
N CYS A 186 20.80 -12.71 59.25
CA CYS A 186 20.49 -11.85 58.10
C CYS A 186 21.63 -11.80 57.06
N LYS A 187 22.88 -11.91 57.51
CA LYS A 187 24.07 -12.02 56.67
C LYS A 187 24.08 -13.32 55.87
N ASN A 188 23.67 -14.42 56.50
CA ASN A 188 23.55 -15.74 55.86
C ASN A 188 22.41 -15.77 54.82
N ASP A 189 21.25 -15.17 55.12
CA ASP A 189 20.18 -14.96 54.13
C ASP A 189 20.67 -14.10 52.96
N TYR A 190 21.31 -12.96 53.22
CA TYR A 190 21.86 -12.10 52.17
C TYR A 190 22.87 -12.83 51.27
N ALA A 191 23.77 -13.62 51.85
CA ALA A 191 24.72 -14.45 51.09
C ALA A 191 24.00 -15.50 50.21
N ALA A 192 22.93 -16.12 50.71
CA ALA A 192 22.13 -17.08 49.95
C ALA A 192 21.35 -16.40 48.80
N GLN A 193 20.72 -15.24 49.03
CA GLN A 193 20.07 -14.47 47.97
C GLN A 193 21.08 -13.98 46.93
N LEU A 194 22.31 -13.64 47.33
CA LEU A 194 23.37 -13.20 46.41
C LEU A 194 23.83 -14.34 45.49
N GLN A 195 24.04 -15.54 46.03
CA GLN A 195 24.36 -16.72 45.22
C GLN A 195 23.23 -17.06 44.25
N LYS A 196 21.97 -16.99 44.72
CA LYS A 196 20.77 -17.19 43.90
C LYS A 196 20.68 -16.17 42.75
N TYR A 197 20.81 -14.88 43.06
CA TYR A 197 20.75 -13.81 42.05
C TYR A 197 21.90 -13.91 41.04
N ASN A 198 23.13 -14.18 41.49
CA ASN A 198 24.26 -14.34 40.58
C ASN A 198 24.07 -15.53 39.63
N LYS A 199 23.42 -16.63 40.07
CA LYS A 199 23.03 -17.73 39.18
C LYS A 199 21.99 -17.29 38.15
N GLU A 200 20.91 -16.64 38.59
CA GLU A 200 19.84 -16.15 37.72
C GLU A 200 20.37 -15.14 36.68
N GLN A 201 21.26 -14.24 37.10
CA GLN A 201 21.90 -13.24 36.26
C GLN A 201 22.75 -13.88 35.14
N ASN A 202 23.54 -14.91 35.47
CA ASN A 202 24.32 -15.64 34.47
C ASN A 202 23.41 -16.40 33.49
N GLN A 203 22.35 -17.05 33.99
CA GLN A 203 21.37 -17.73 33.14
C GLN A 203 20.67 -16.75 32.18
N PHE A 204 20.27 -15.58 32.67
CA PHE A 204 19.62 -14.54 31.89
C PHE A 204 20.51 -14.03 30.74
N TYR A 205 21.75 -13.60 31.05
CA TYR A 205 22.61 -12.95 30.06
C TYR A 205 23.36 -13.91 29.13
N PHE A 206 23.70 -15.13 29.58
CA PHE A 206 24.49 -16.07 28.77
C PHE A 206 23.71 -17.25 28.20
N THR A 207 22.43 -17.41 28.56
CA THR A 207 21.56 -18.47 28.01
C THR A 207 20.24 -17.93 27.49
N ASP A 208 19.41 -17.33 28.35
CA ASP A 208 17.99 -17.09 28.05
C ASP A 208 17.79 -15.96 27.03
N MET A 209 18.37 -14.78 27.28
CA MET A 209 18.26 -13.64 26.36
C MET A 209 18.94 -13.92 25.01
N PRO A 210 20.17 -14.49 24.95
CA PRO A 210 20.77 -14.85 23.67
C PRO A 210 19.92 -15.83 22.86
N HIS A 211 19.34 -16.84 23.51
CA HIS A 211 18.49 -17.82 22.85
C HIS A 211 17.20 -17.19 22.28
N VAL A 212 16.55 -16.28 23.01
CA VAL A 212 15.34 -15.58 22.53
C VAL A 212 15.65 -14.61 21.39
N PHE A 213 16.78 -13.89 21.46
CA PHE A 213 17.17 -12.97 20.39
C PHE A 213 17.63 -13.68 19.11
N ASN A 214 18.27 -14.85 19.23
CA ASN A 214 18.62 -15.65 18.05
C ASN A 214 17.37 -16.28 17.39
N LYS A 215 16.36 -16.72 18.16
CA LYS A 215 15.05 -17.08 17.59
C LYS A 215 14.38 -15.92 16.84
N LEU A 216 14.46 -14.69 17.38
CA LEU A 216 13.94 -13.49 16.72
C LEU A 216 14.72 -13.18 15.43
N GLN A 217 16.04 -13.41 15.39
CA GLN A 217 16.84 -13.29 14.18
C GLN A 217 16.42 -14.32 13.13
N ASP A 218 16.32 -15.61 13.49
CA ASP A 218 15.88 -16.69 12.60
C ASP A 218 14.50 -16.40 12.00
N MET A 219 13.59 -15.81 12.79
CA MET A 219 12.27 -15.37 12.35
C MET A 219 12.34 -14.19 11.38
N ASP A 220 13.16 -13.18 11.69
CA ASP A 220 13.31 -11.96 10.88
C ASP A 220 13.98 -12.27 9.52
N GLU A 221 14.98 -13.15 9.50
CA GLU A 221 15.64 -13.63 8.28
C GLU A 221 14.71 -14.52 7.43
N ARG A 222 13.92 -15.42 8.03
CA ARG A 222 12.87 -16.17 7.31
C ARG A 222 11.86 -15.22 6.66
N ARG A 223 11.41 -14.19 7.39
CA ARG A 223 10.50 -13.14 6.91
C ARG A 223 11.09 -12.37 5.72
N ILE A 224 12.38 -12.01 5.76
CA ILE A 224 13.07 -11.39 4.62
C ILE A 224 13.10 -12.33 3.41
N ASN A 225 13.43 -13.61 3.61
CA ASN A 225 13.53 -14.58 2.51
C ASN A 225 12.18 -14.88 1.84
N LYS A 226 11.08 -15.06 2.59
CA LYS A 226 9.72 -15.24 2.00
C LYS A 226 9.24 -13.95 1.29
N MET A 227 9.61 -12.76 1.77
CA MET A 227 9.35 -11.50 1.05
C MET A 227 10.12 -11.42 -0.27
N ALA A 228 11.40 -11.80 -0.29
CA ALA A 228 12.20 -11.85 -1.52
C ALA A 228 11.61 -12.84 -2.55
N GLN A 229 11.12 -13.99 -2.11
CA GLN A 229 10.36 -14.93 -2.95
C GLN A 229 9.09 -14.28 -3.52
N GLY A 230 8.33 -13.55 -2.68
CA GLY A 230 7.13 -12.80 -3.11
C GLY A 230 7.42 -11.70 -4.14
N TYR A 231 8.59 -11.05 -4.11
CA TYR A 231 9.01 -10.09 -5.13
C TYR A 231 9.38 -10.78 -6.46
N ILE A 232 10.07 -11.92 -6.40
CA ILE A 232 10.42 -12.72 -7.59
C ILE A 232 9.14 -13.23 -8.25
N GLN A 233 8.22 -13.81 -7.47
CA GLN A 233 6.97 -14.36 -7.95
C GLN A 233 6.08 -13.31 -8.63
N PHE A 234 6.03 -12.09 -8.11
CA PHE A 234 5.31 -10.96 -8.73
C PHE A 234 5.81 -10.66 -10.15
N ALA A 235 7.13 -10.64 -10.36
CA ALA A 235 7.72 -10.43 -11.67
C ALA A 235 7.58 -11.66 -12.59
N ASP A 236 7.66 -12.86 -12.02
CA ASP A 236 7.50 -14.10 -12.78
C ASP A 236 6.05 -14.34 -13.24
N THR A 237 5.02 -13.93 -12.49
CA THR A 237 3.62 -14.07 -12.94
C THR A 237 3.35 -13.32 -14.25
N GLU A 238 3.85 -12.07 -14.40
CA GLU A 238 3.78 -11.33 -15.67
C GLU A 238 4.63 -12.02 -16.77
N ARG A 239 5.82 -12.53 -16.43
CA ARG A 239 6.73 -13.23 -17.36
C ARG A 239 6.10 -14.49 -17.96
N HIS A 240 5.38 -15.28 -17.17
CA HIS A 240 4.81 -16.56 -17.60
C HIS A 240 3.75 -16.43 -18.70
N VAL A 241 2.99 -15.33 -18.76
CA VAL A 241 1.98 -15.13 -19.81
C VAL A 241 2.51 -14.47 -21.09
N MET A 242 3.73 -13.92 -21.07
CA MET A 242 4.33 -13.25 -22.24
C MET A 242 4.33 -14.09 -23.53
N PRO A 243 4.58 -15.42 -23.52
CA PRO A 243 4.52 -16.24 -24.73
C PRO A 243 3.12 -16.34 -25.34
N ILE A 244 2.07 -16.38 -24.50
CA ILE A 244 0.68 -16.48 -24.98
C ILE A 244 0.20 -15.11 -25.46
N ILE A 245 0.56 -14.03 -24.76
CA ILE A 245 0.36 -12.65 -25.24
C ILE A 245 1.03 -12.44 -26.60
N GLY A 246 2.26 -12.92 -26.78
CA GLY A 246 2.96 -12.89 -28.08
C GLY A 246 2.21 -13.62 -29.18
N LYS A 247 1.69 -14.83 -28.89
CA LYS A 247 0.84 -15.58 -29.82
C LYS A 247 -0.41 -14.80 -30.24
N CYS A 248 -1.11 -14.14 -29.30
CA CYS A 248 -2.30 -13.36 -29.63
C CYS A 248 -1.98 -12.15 -30.54
N LEU A 249 -0.87 -11.45 -30.28
CA LEU A 249 -0.40 -10.36 -31.14
C LEU A 249 0.01 -10.86 -32.54
N GLU A 250 0.62 -12.05 -32.64
CA GLU A 250 0.86 -12.72 -33.92
C GLU A 250 -0.45 -13.08 -34.65
N GLY A 251 -1.48 -13.56 -33.93
CA GLY A 251 -2.79 -13.88 -34.50
C GLY A 251 -3.47 -12.66 -35.12
N MET A 252 -3.55 -11.56 -34.36
CA MET A 252 -4.04 -10.27 -34.85
C MET A 252 -3.28 -9.79 -36.10
N THR A 253 -1.96 -10.01 -36.15
CA THR A 253 -1.12 -9.63 -37.30
C THR A 253 -1.40 -10.47 -38.55
N LYS A 254 -1.80 -11.74 -38.39
CA LYS A 254 -2.00 -12.70 -39.49
C LYS A 254 -3.41 -12.64 -40.10
N ALA A 255 -4.35 -11.94 -39.49
CA ALA A 255 -5.75 -11.90 -39.92
C ALA A 255 -6.01 -11.23 -41.29
N GLY A 256 -5.12 -10.33 -41.74
CA GLY A 256 -5.32 -9.52 -42.95
C GLY A 256 -5.41 -10.34 -44.26
N THR A 257 -6.50 -10.15 -45.01
CA THR A 257 -6.88 -10.98 -46.18
C THR A 257 -7.50 -10.15 -47.33
N ASN A 258 -7.78 -10.76 -48.49
CA ASN A 258 -8.25 -10.07 -49.71
C ASN A 258 -9.54 -10.72 -50.27
N ASP A 259 -10.65 -9.98 -50.22
CA ASP A 259 -12.00 -10.46 -50.56
C ASP A 259 -12.34 -10.56 -52.05
N SER A 260 -11.47 -10.07 -52.94
CA SER A 260 -11.81 -9.85 -54.35
C SER A 260 -12.35 -11.10 -55.06
N ALA A 261 -11.86 -12.29 -54.71
CA ALA A 261 -12.32 -13.56 -55.28
C ALA A 261 -13.68 -14.00 -54.71
N VAL A 262 -13.84 -13.95 -53.38
CA VAL A 262 -15.06 -14.38 -52.67
C VAL A 262 -16.27 -13.55 -53.09
N LEU A 263 -16.08 -12.24 -53.29
CA LEU A 263 -17.12 -11.35 -53.82
C LEU A 263 -17.56 -11.77 -55.24
N ILE A 264 -16.62 -12.14 -56.11
CA ILE A 264 -16.92 -12.60 -57.47
C ILE A 264 -17.67 -13.93 -57.43
N GLU A 265 -17.24 -14.91 -56.64
CA GLU A 265 -17.90 -16.22 -56.57
C GLU A 265 -19.35 -16.12 -56.07
N GLN A 266 -19.63 -15.27 -55.08
CA GLN A 266 -20.98 -15.08 -54.53
C GLN A 266 -21.91 -14.27 -55.45
N ASN A 267 -21.37 -13.36 -56.28
CA ASN A 267 -22.17 -12.41 -57.07
C ASN A 267 -22.12 -12.67 -58.59
N LYS A 268 -21.36 -13.65 -59.06
CA LYS A 268 -21.36 -14.07 -60.47
C LYS A 268 -22.73 -14.66 -60.82
N SER A 269 -23.55 -13.86 -61.49
CA SER A 269 -24.92 -14.17 -61.93
C SER A 269 -25.06 -15.36 -62.89
N GLY A 270 -23.95 -15.91 -63.39
CA GLY A 270 -23.94 -16.95 -64.42
C GLY A 270 -24.18 -16.44 -65.84
N PHE A 271 -24.53 -15.17 -66.02
CA PHE A 271 -24.64 -14.58 -67.36
C PHE A 271 -23.27 -14.38 -68.00
N ASP A 272 -23.13 -14.87 -69.22
CA ASP A 272 -22.03 -14.50 -70.11
C ASP A 272 -22.13 -13.02 -70.49
N ARG A 273 -20.99 -12.44 -70.91
CA ARG A 273 -20.96 -11.06 -71.41
C ARG A 273 -21.77 -11.00 -72.71
N PRO A 274 -22.64 -9.99 -72.92
CA PRO A 274 -23.28 -9.78 -74.22
C PRO A 274 -22.24 -9.75 -75.34
N GLY A 275 -22.46 -10.56 -76.37
CA GLY A 275 -21.65 -10.55 -77.58
C GLY A 275 -21.92 -9.31 -78.44
N ASP A 276 -21.18 -9.19 -79.54
CA ASP A 276 -21.46 -8.18 -80.56
C ASP A 276 -22.86 -8.41 -81.16
N LEU A 277 -23.58 -7.33 -81.44
CA LEU A 277 -24.91 -7.40 -82.05
C LEU A 277 -24.77 -7.82 -83.52
N GLU A 278 -25.45 -8.90 -83.90
CA GLU A 278 -25.50 -9.33 -85.30
C GLU A 278 -26.21 -8.28 -86.18
N PHE A 279 -25.75 -8.14 -87.42
CA PHE A 279 -26.33 -7.21 -88.37
C PHE A 279 -27.65 -7.76 -88.95
N GLU A 280 -28.76 -7.13 -88.59
CA GLU A 280 -30.09 -7.46 -89.12
C GLU A 280 -30.22 -7.01 -90.60
N ASP A 281 -29.90 -7.91 -91.54
CA ASP A 281 -30.07 -7.67 -92.98
C ASP A 281 -31.55 -7.81 -93.42
N TYR A 282 -32.29 -6.70 -93.30
CA TYR A 282 -33.70 -6.60 -93.76
C TYR A 282 -33.89 -6.71 -95.28
N SER A 283 -32.82 -6.82 -96.10
CA SER A 283 -32.96 -7.02 -97.55
C SER A 283 -33.38 -8.45 -97.92
N GLN A 284 -33.18 -9.40 -97.01
CA GLN A 284 -33.66 -10.77 -97.13
C GLN A 284 -34.93 -10.94 -96.28
N GLY A 285 -35.99 -11.48 -96.89
CA GLY A 285 -37.35 -11.40 -96.35
C GLY A 285 -37.49 -11.93 -94.92
N ILE A 286 -38.19 -11.16 -94.07
CA ILE A 286 -38.25 -11.27 -92.60
C ILE A 286 -38.37 -12.73 -92.11
N ASN A 287 -37.22 -13.32 -91.74
CA ASN A 287 -37.19 -14.39 -90.77
C ASN A 287 -37.47 -13.77 -89.40
N ARG A 288 -38.41 -14.36 -88.64
CA ARG A 288 -38.68 -13.91 -87.27
C ARG A 288 -37.42 -14.08 -86.43
N ALA A 289 -37.04 -13.04 -85.70
CA ALA A 289 -35.88 -13.07 -84.82
C ALA A 289 -35.88 -14.34 -83.95
N SER A 290 -34.80 -15.11 -84.05
CA SER A 290 -34.52 -16.24 -83.16
C SER A 290 -34.34 -15.66 -81.76
N SER A 291 -35.41 -15.68 -80.96
CA SER A 291 -35.40 -15.15 -79.60
C SER A 291 -34.70 -16.11 -78.64
N ASP A 292 -33.44 -16.43 -78.94
CA ASP A 292 -32.48 -17.06 -78.04
C ASP A 292 -32.01 -16.04 -76.97
N SER A 293 -32.99 -15.41 -76.34
CA SER A 293 -32.89 -14.84 -74.99
C SER A 293 -32.80 -15.99 -73.98
N SER A 294 -31.86 -16.91 -74.22
CA SER A 294 -31.51 -17.99 -73.33
C SER A 294 -30.79 -17.37 -72.14
N LEU A 295 -31.57 -17.05 -71.11
CA LEU A 295 -31.06 -16.84 -69.75
C LEU A 295 -30.36 -18.15 -69.36
N GLY A 296 -29.03 -18.15 -69.51
CA GLY A 296 -28.22 -19.37 -69.53
C GLY A 296 -28.48 -20.25 -68.31
N THR A 297 -29.03 -21.44 -68.55
CA THR A 297 -29.32 -22.38 -67.45
C THR A 297 -28.01 -22.97 -66.93
N PRO A 298 -27.67 -22.80 -65.64
CA PRO A 298 -26.41 -23.28 -65.10
C PRO A 298 -26.39 -24.81 -65.11
N LYS A 299 -25.50 -25.41 -65.90
CA LYS A 299 -25.29 -26.87 -65.94
C LYS A 299 -24.45 -27.31 -64.75
N GLY A 300 -25.12 -27.72 -63.67
CA GLY A 300 -24.52 -28.39 -62.51
C GLY A 300 -25.51 -29.39 -61.88
N PRO A 301 -25.06 -30.50 -61.28
CA PRO A 301 -25.99 -31.51 -60.74
C PRO A 301 -26.63 -31.03 -59.43
N MET A 302 -27.97 -31.09 -59.36
CA MET A 302 -28.69 -31.00 -58.08
C MET A 302 -29.10 -32.40 -57.66
N GLU A 303 -28.44 -32.94 -56.63
CA GLU A 303 -28.87 -34.18 -55.97
C GLU A 303 -29.81 -33.87 -54.78
N LEU A 304 -30.53 -34.89 -54.30
CA LEU A 304 -31.91 -34.72 -53.82
C LEU A 304 -32.08 -35.00 -52.32
N LEU A 305 -32.40 -33.95 -51.55
CA LEU A 305 -33.12 -34.04 -50.27
C LEU A 305 -33.81 -32.70 -49.93
N SER A 306 -34.99 -32.61 -49.29
CA SER A 306 -36.19 -33.48 -49.19
C SER A 306 -37.19 -32.77 -48.26
N LYS A 307 -38.47 -32.59 -48.65
CA LYS A 307 -39.65 -32.34 -47.75
C LYS A 307 -39.63 -31.01 -46.92
N ASN A 308 -40.74 -30.28 -46.67
CA ASN A 308 -42.14 -30.44 -47.05
C ASN A 308 -42.94 -29.11 -46.91
N ARG A 309 -43.70 -28.73 -47.95
CA ARG A 309 -45.05 -28.10 -47.95
C ARG A 309 -45.42 -26.87 -47.08
N ASN A 310 -46.12 -25.96 -47.78
CA ASN A 310 -47.31 -25.18 -47.37
C ASN A 310 -47.15 -23.95 -46.46
N LYS A 311 -47.32 -22.76 -47.08
CA LYS A 311 -48.64 -22.07 -47.06
C LYS A 311 -48.80 -21.11 -48.24
N THR A 312 -50.07 -20.77 -48.53
CA THR A 312 -50.50 -20.16 -49.80
C THR A 312 -50.38 -18.65 -49.82
N PHE A 313 -50.01 -18.07 -50.96
CA PHE A 313 -50.12 -16.63 -51.23
C PHE A 313 -51.56 -16.10 -51.05
N ARG A 314 -51.68 -14.89 -50.52
CA ARG A 314 -52.71 -13.91 -50.89
C ARG A 314 -52.03 -12.57 -51.15
N LEU A 315 -52.55 -11.81 -52.10
CA LEU A 315 -51.98 -10.56 -52.62
C LEU A 315 -53.05 -9.44 -52.65
N PHE A 316 -52.67 -8.25 -53.13
CA PHE A 316 -53.38 -6.96 -52.97
C PHE A 316 -53.30 -6.42 -51.52
N ASN A 317 -53.03 -5.14 -51.21
CA ASN A 317 -52.92 -3.89 -52.00
C ASN A 317 -52.16 -2.82 -51.12
N LYS A 318 -51.74 -1.58 -51.48
CA LYS A 318 -51.92 -0.70 -52.66
C LYS A 318 -50.88 0.46 -52.69
N LYS A 319 -49.99 0.52 -53.70
CA LYS A 319 -49.24 1.70 -54.23
C LYS A 319 -48.50 2.70 -53.29
N SER A 320 -47.17 2.81 -53.45
CA SER A 320 -46.40 4.05 -53.77
C SER A 320 -44.94 3.67 -54.11
N LYS A 321 -44.42 3.83 -55.34
CA LYS A 321 -43.95 5.01 -56.13
C LYS A 321 -42.41 5.19 -56.07
N LEU A 322 -41.80 5.38 -57.25
CA LEU A 322 -40.35 5.64 -57.52
C LEU A 322 -39.94 7.05 -57.00
N SER A 323 -38.67 7.51 -56.99
CA SER A 323 -37.43 7.18 -57.76
C SER A 323 -36.16 7.45 -56.91
N SER A 324 -34.92 6.99 -57.18
CA SER A 324 -34.22 6.38 -58.34
C SER A 324 -33.59 7.32 -59.39
N SER A 325 -32.39 7.86 -59.08
CA SER A 325 -31.36 8.34 -60.03
C SER A 325 -30.04 8.51 -59.25
N SER A 326 -28.96 7.74 -59.46
CA SER A 326 -28.08 7.51 -60.64
C SER A 326 -26.88 8.47 -60.67
N LEU A 327 -25.67 7.92 -60.60
CA LEU A 327 -24.37 8.62 -60.56
C LEU A 327 -23.50 8.25 -61.78
N SER A 328 -22.36 8.95 -61.95
CA SER A 328 -21.26 8.68 -62.92
C SER A 328 -21.48 9.25 -64.35
N PRO A 329 -20.45 9.39 -65.21
CA PRO A 329 -19.04 8.96 -65.04
C PRO A 329 -17.91 9.94 -65.49
N SER A 330 -16.66 9.53 -65.23
CA SER A 330 -15.50 9.53 -66.18
C SER A 330 -14.35 10.57 -66.13
N THR A 331 -13.15 10.05 -65.79
CA THR A 331 -11.82 10.14 -66.47
C THR A 331 -11.07 11.45 -66.82
N ALA A 332 -9.84 11.50 -66.26
CA ALA A 332 -8.52 11.72 -66.93
C ALA A 332 -7.92 13.14 -67.16
N PRO A 333 -6.56 13.28 -67.21
CA PRO A 333 -5.83 14.57 -67.21
C PRO A 333 -5.15 14.93 -68.55
N PRO A 334 -4.44 16.08 -68.67
CA PRO A 334 -2.96 16.05 -68.54
C PRO A 334 -2.31 17.31 -67.92
N THR A 335 -0.96 17.36 -67.86
CA THR A 335 -0.12 18.51 -67.43
C THR A 335 0.39 19.36 -68.61
N PRO A 336 1.00 20.53 -68.35
CA PRO A 336 2.47 20.64 -68.49
C PRO A 336 3.17 21.51 -67.42
N SER A 337 4.51 21.64 -67.52
CA SER A 337 5.42 22.19 -66.49
C SER A 337 6.18 23.46 -66.92
N LEU A 338 6.88 24.09 -65.95
CA LEU A 338 8.13 24.92 -66.00
C LEU A 338 8.01 26.28 -65.22
N ALA A 339 9.03 26.81 -64.52
CA ALA A 339 10.44 26.41 -64.34
C ALA A 339 11.06 26.87 -62.98
N ASN A 340 12.27 26.34 -62.70
CA ASN A 340 13.39 26.92 -61.93
C ASN A 340 13.31 27.15 -60.39
N GLY A 341 14.17 26.41 -59.69
CA GLY A 341 14.94 26.82 -58.52
C GLY A 341 16.42 26.43 -58.74
N PRO A 342 17.22 26.03 -57.73
CA PRO A 342 17.01 26.04 -56.28
C PRO A 342 17.89 27.15 -55.65
N PRO A 343 18.95 27.00 -54.81
CA PRO A 343 19.56 25.84 -54.11
C PRO A 343 19.14 25.72 -52.62
N SER A 344 19.89 24.93 -51.84
CA SER A 344 19.75 24.71 -50.38
C SER A 344 21.15 24.75 -49.72
N PRO A 345 21.31 24.76 -48.37
CA PRO A 345 21.42 23.46 -47.67
C PRO A 345 21.08 23.39 -46.14
N LYS A 346 20.54 22.22 -45.75
CA LYS A 346 20.83 21.43 -44.52
C LYS A 346 20.30 21.87 -43.13
N PHE A 347 20.41 20.91 -42.19
CA PHE A 347 19.72 20.78 -40.89
C PHE A 347 20.42 21.45 -39.70
N GLY A 348 19.65 21.75 -38.65
CA GLY A 348 20.07 22.03 -37.27
C GLY A 348 18.92 21.73 -36.29
N ARG A 349 19.20 21.46 -35.01
CA ARG A 349 18.24 20.88 -34.03
C ARG A 349 17.97 21.77 -32.80
N ASP A 350 16.92 21.37 -32.06
CA ASP A 350 16.65 21.53 -30.61
C ASP A 350 15.97 22.82 -30.07
N PRO A 351 14.69 22.74 -29.62
CA PRO A 351 13.93 23.84 -29.04
C PRO A 351 13.94 23.84 -27.49
N LEU A 352 15.01 24.33 -26.86
CA LEU A 352 15.09 24.49 -25.39
C LEU A 352 15.40 25.92 -24.90
N SER A 353 15.47 26.91 -25.80
CA SER A 353 15.84 28.29 -25.46
C SER A 353 14.73 29.15 -24.83
N TYR A 354 13.49 28.64 -24.72
CA TYR A 354 12.33 29.45 -24.30
C TYR A 354 12.03 29.41 -22.79
N CYS A 355 12.19 28.27 -22.12
CA CYS A 355 11.78 28.09 -20.71
C CYS A 355 12.67 28.82 -19.68
N LEU A 356 13.86 29.28 -20.05
CA LEU A 356 14.87 29.81 -19.12
C LEU A 356 14.83 31.33 -18.90
N LYS A 357 13.78 32.03 -19.37
CA LYS A 357 13.69 33.51 -19.34
C LYS A 357 12.65 34.13 -18.40
N GLU A 358 11.80 33.33 -17.77
CA GLU A 358 10.72 33.82 -16.87
C GLU A 358 11.14 33.83 -15.38
N ILE A 359 11.96 32.88 -14.92
CA ILE A 359 12.21 32.63 -13.49
C ILE A 359 13.01 33.76 -12.79
N ASN A 360 13.81 34.54 -13.53
CA ASN A 360 14.71 35.56 -12.99
C ASN A 360 14.08 36.95 -12.78
N LYS A 361 12.81 37.04 -12.33
CA LYS A 361 12.10 38.34 -12.18
C LYS A 361 11.44 38.65 -10.84
N THR A 362 11.64 37.85 -9.79
CA THR A 362 11.12 38.15 -8.44
C THR A 362 12.10 37.81 -7.30
N VAL A 363 13.02 38.73 -7.00
CA VAL A 363 13.43 39.16 -5.64
C VAL A 363 14.48 40.27 -5.77
N LYS A 364 14.38 41.35 -4.96
CA LYS A 364 15.41 42.39 -4.87
C LYS A 364 16.34 42.08 -3.68
N PRO A 365 17.68 42.12 -3.83
CA PRO A 365 18.58 41.98 -2.70
C PRO A 365 18.54 43.23 -1.82
N ARG A 366 18.42 43.03 -0.50
CA ARG A 366 18.68 44.08 0.51
C ARG A 366 19.92 43.69 1.30
N ILE A 367 21.05 44.28 0.93
CA ILE A 367 22.32 44.10 1.66
C ILE A 367 22.24 44.87 2.98
N SER A 368 22.67 44.24 4.08
CA SER A 368 22.96 44.92 5.34
C SER A 368 24.23 44.32 5.94
N SER A 369 25.36 44.95 5.63
CA SER A 369 26.65 44.62 6.22
C SER A 369 26.89 45.49 7.45
N PHE A 370 27.35 44.93 8.57
CA PHE A 370 28.47 45.45 9.37
C PHE A 370 28.87 44.48 10.50
N ARG A 371 30.15 44.52 10.90
CA ARG A 371 30.73 43.75 12.03
C ARG A 371 30.79 44.62 13.29
N THR A 372 30.59 44.04 14.47
CA THR A 372 31.55 44.03 15.62
C THR A 372 30.98 43.24 16.82
N PRO A 373 31.80 42.79 17.80
CA PRO A 373 31.46 41.64 18.67
C PRO A 373 31.07 41.96 20.13
N ARG A 374 30.68 40.88 20.86
CA ARG A 374 30.39 40.74 22.31
C ARG A 374 28.99 41.15 22.81
N ARG A 375 28.13 40.14 23.00
CA ARG A 375 27.78 39.60 24.34
C ARG A 375 27.00 38.28 24.20
N THR A 376 27.15 37.39 25.18
CA THR A 376 26.39 36.13 25.28
C THR A 376 24.97 36.41 25.76
N SER A 377 23.98 36.26 24.88
CA SER A 377 22.55 36.26 25.23
C SER A 377 22.08 34.84 25.53
N VAL A 378 21.51 34.63 26.72
CA VAL A 378 21.13 33.31 27.24
C VAL A 378 19.73 32.88 26.72
N ASP A 379 19.65 31.64 26.24
CA ASP A 379 18.47 30.76 26.12
C ASP A 379 17.09 31.37 25.77
N THR A 380 16.99 32.07 24.64
CA THR A 380 15.71 32.31 23.96
C THR A 380 15.36 31.26 22.90
N GLU A 381 16.35 30.60 22.28
CA GLU A 381 16.14 29.62 21.20
C GLU A 381 15.56 28.28 21.66
N ALA A 382 15.79 27.89 22.92
CA ALA A 382 15.39 26.59 23.47
C ALA A 382 13.91 26.52 23.92
N PHE A 383 13.13 27.60 23.70
CA PHE A 383 11.72 27.77 24.09
C PHE A 383 11.42 27.48 25.58
N THR A 384 12.42 27.64 26.46
CA THR A 384 12.37 27.41 27.91
C THR A 384 11.37 28.29 28.66
N HIS A 385 10.92 29.39 28.05
CA HIS A 385 9.90 30.30 28.57
C HIS A 385 8.45 29.84 28.29
N LEU A 386 8.23 28.76 27.54
CA LEU A 386 6.90 28.24 27.22
C LEU A 386 6.53 27.04 28.13
N PRO A 387 5.24 26.85 28.44
CA PRO A 387 4.75 25.64 29.10
C PRO A 387 5.21 24.37 28.37
N PRO A 388 5.49 23.24 29.06
CA PRO A 388 6.18 22.08 28.47
C PRO A 388 5.56 21.55 27.17
N GLU A 389 4.23 21.53 27.06
CA GLU A 389 3.52 21.09 25.86
C GLU A 389 3.62 22.08 24.69
N GLN A 390 3.58 23.39 24.97
CA GLN A 390 3.82 24.43 23.98
C GLN A 390 5.30 24.45 23.55
N ARG A 391 6.23 24.23 24.49
CA ARG A 391 7.67 24.05 24.24
C ARG A 391 7.90 22.86 23.29
N ARG A 392 7.35 21.67 23.59
CA ARG A 392 7.40 20.50 22.69
C ARG A 392 6.84 20.82 21.31
N LYS A 393 5.64 21.41 21.21
CA LYS A 393 5.01 21.75 19.92
C LYS A 393 5.82 22.73 19.08
N ARG A 394 6.47 23.73 19.70
CA ARG A 394 7.35 24.69 19.00
C ARG A 394 8.69 24.08 18.59
N LEU A 395 9.27 23.20 19.41
CA LEU A 395 10.49 22.46 19.07
C LEU A 395 10.24 21.50 17.90
N GLN A 396 9.14 20.74 17.91
CA GLN A 396 8.76 19.86 16.81
C GLN A 396 8.61 20.63 15.49
N GLN A 397 7.83 21.72 15.48
CA GLN A 397 7.68 22.59 14.29
C GLN A 397 9.03 23.13 13.77
N LYS A 398 10.02 23.29 14.64
CA LYS A 398 11.39 23.71 14.28
C LYS A 398 12.18 22.57 13.64
N ILE A 399 12.06 21.35 14.17
CA ILE A 399 12.65 20.13 13.61
C ILE A 399 12.04 19.86 12.22
N ASP A 400 10.71 19.83 12.11
CA ASP A 400 9.99 19.58 10.84
C ASP A 400 10.44 20.55 9.72
N GLY A 401 10.60 21.82 10.08
CA GLY A 401 11.10 22.86 9.16
C GLY A 401 12.56 22.67 8.73
N ILE A 402 13.44 22.26 9.66
CA ILE A 402 14.86 22.00 9.36
C ILE A 402 15.01 20.72 8.52
N SER A 403 14.28 19.65 8.86
CA SER A 403 14.23 18.41 8.07
C SER A 403 13.78 18.67 6.63
N LYS A 404 12.77 19.54 6.43
CA LYS A 404 12.30 19.93 5.10
C LYS A 404 13.33 20.73 4.30
N GLU A 405 14.17 21.55 4.96
CA GLU A 405 15.25 22.28 4.27
C GLU A 405 16.46 21.37 3.99
N LEU A 406 16.77 20.45 4.90
CA LEU A 406 17.81 19.43 4.73
C LEU A 406 17.50 18.52 3.54
N GLN A 407 16.24 18.11 3.35
CA GLN A 407 15.83 17.31 2.20
C GLN A 407 16.11 18.04 0.87
N LYS A 408 15.82 19.36 0.77
CA LYS A 408 16.13 20.13 -0.44
C LYS A 408 17.62 20.15 -0.78
N GLU A 409 18.48 20.29 0.23
CA GLU A 409 19.95 20.28 0.02
C GLU A 409 20.44 18.88 -0.36
N ILE A 410 19.80 17.80 0.12
CA ILE A 410 20.05 16.43 -0.35
C ILE A 410 19.63 16.28 -1.82
N ASP A 411 18.41 16.71 -2.18
CA ASP A 411 17.88 16.67 -3.54
C ASP A 411 18.77 17.49 -4.51
N GLN A 412 19.24 18.66 -4.07
CA GLN A 412 20.19 19.51 -4.78
C GLN A 412 21.57 18.85 -4.92
N SER A 413 22.06 18.16 -3.88
CA SER A 413 23.32 17.40 -3.92
C SER A 413 23.25 16.26 -4.95
N GLU A 414 22.12 15.54 -5.01
CA GLU A 414 21.89 14.52 -6.04
C GLU A 414 21.83 15.11 -7.45
N ALA A 415 21.14 16.24 -7.63
CA ALA A 415 21.05 16.91 -8.92
C ALA A 415 22.42 17.38 -9.42
N LEU A 416 23.25 17.96 -8.54
CA LEU A 416 24.63 18.37 -8.85
C LEU A 416 25.53 17.16 -9.16
N GLY A 417 25.37 16.04 -8.45
CA GLY A 417 26.05 14.79 -8.78
C GLY A 417 25.69 14.28 -10.18
N LYS A 418 24.40 14.23 -10.51
CA LYS A 418 23.89 13.83 -11.83
C LYS A 418 24.37 14.78 -12.95
N MET A 419 24.48 16.09 -12.68
CA MET A 419 25.07 17.05 -13.62
C MET A 419 26.58 16.84 -13.83
N LYS A 420 27.34 16.60 -12.75
CA LYS A 420 28.77 16.29 -12.83
C LYS A 420 29.03 15.05 -13.69
N ASP A 421 28.26 13.99 -13.48
CA ASP A 421 28.29 12.76 -14.28
C ASP A 421 28.05 13.01 -15.78
N VAL A 422 27.14 13.94 -16.12
CA VAL A 422 26.86 14.31 -17.52
C VAL A 422 28.01 15.10 -18.14
N TYR A 423 28.64 16.01 -17.37
CA TYR A 423 29.81 16.77 -17.84
C TYR A 423 31.05 15.86 -18.01
N GLU A 424 31.27 14.89 -17.11
CA GLU A 424 32.37 13.92 -17.22
C GLU A 424 32.22 13.01 -18.44
N LYS A 425 30.98 12.65 -18.80
CA LYS A 425 30.67 11.77 -19.95
C LYS A 425 30.55 12.54 -21.28
N ASN A 426 30.27 13.84 -21.25
CA ASN A 426 30.16 14.70 -22.43
C ASN A 426 30.82 16.08 -22.20
N PRO A 427 32.14 16.22 -22.47
CA PRO A 427 32.87 17.48 -22.28
C PRO A 427 32.32 18.70 -23.05
N GLN A 428 31.50 18.47 -24.08
CA GLN A 428 30.80 19.52 -24.83
C GLN A 428 29.62 20.16 -24.05
N MET A 429 29.15 19.54 -22.96
CA MET A 429 28.00 20.00 -22.17
C MET A 429 28.40 20.92 -21.01
N GLY A 430 29.66 20.87 -20.57
CA GLY A 430 30.21 21.66 -19.47
C GLY A 430 31.48 21.04 -18.88
N ASP A 431 32.17 21.80 -18.04
CA ASP A 431 33.35 21.36 -17.29
C ASP A 431 32.92 20.82 -15.90
N PRO A 432 33.21 19.55 -15.54
CA PRO A 432 32.93 19.01 -14.22
C PRO A 432 33.49 19.83 -13.06
N ALA A 433 34.66 20.47 -13.24
CA ALA A 433 35.29 21.27 -12.18
C ALA A 433 34.49 22.54 -11.85
N SER A 434 33.69 23.05 -12.80
CA SER A 434 32.83 24.23 -12.58
C SER A 434 31.74 24.01 -11.52
N LEU A 435 31.33 22.75 -11.29
CA LEU A 435 30.31 22.39 -10.30
C LEU A 435 30.89 22.19 -8.89
N ALA A 436 32.21 21.98 -8.76
CA ALA A 436 32.85 21.67 -7.48
C ALA A 436 32.56 22.70 -6.37
N PRO A 437 32.60 24.03 -6.59
CA PRO A 437 32.27 25.01 -5.54
C PRO A 437 30.83 24.88 -5.03
N GLN A 438 29.88 24.55 -5.91
CA GLN A 438 28.47 24.42 -5.54
C GLN A 438 28.20 23.11 -4.80
N ILE A 439 28.86 22.02 -5.21
CA ILE A 439 28.85 20.73 -4.49
C ILE A 439 29.42 20.91 -3.07
N THR A 440 30.56 21.59 -2.92
CA THR A 440 31.14 21.89 -1.60
C THR A 440 30.21 22.77 -0.76
N GLN A 441 29.56 23.78 -1.34
CA GLN A 441 28.63 24.64 -0.59
C GLN A 441 27.39 23.89 -0.10
N THR A 442 26.78 23.03 -0.93
CA THR A 442 25.65 22.19 -0.52
C THR A 442 26.05 21.17 0.55
N ALA A 443 27.25 20.56 0.45
CA ALA A 443 27.76 19.68 1.50
C ALA A 443 27.90 20.40 2.87
N VAL A 444 28.44 21.62 2.87
CA VAL A 444 28.52 22.46 4.09
C VAL A 444 27.13 22.87 4.60
N ASN A 445 26.18 23.15 3.71
CA ASN A 445 24.80 23.47 4.10
C ASN A 445 24.08 22.27 4.73
N MET A 446 24.23 21.07 4.17
CA MET A 446 23.70 19.83 4.75
C MET A 446 24.26 19.59 6.16
N GLU A 447 25.57 19.75 6.36
CA GLU A 447 26.19 19.51 7.67
C GLU A 447 25.72 20.52 8.73
N ARG A 448 25.60 21.81 8.36
CA ARG A 448 25.00 22.82 9.24
C ARG A 448 23.56 22.45 9.62
N LEU A 449 22.74 22.03 8.66
CA LEU A 449 21.34 21.65 8.91
C LEU A 449 21.23 20.39 9.78
N ARG A 450 22.11 19.40 9.61
CA ARG A 450 22.22 18.22 10.49
C ARG A 450 22.58 18.61 11.93
N GLY A 451 23.55 19.52 12.10
CA GLY A 451 23.93 20.05 13.41
C GLY A 451 22.82 20.86 14.09
N GLU A 452 22.07 21.66 13.33
CA GLU A 452 20.89 22.38 13.83
C GLU A 452 19.75 21.43 14.21
N LEU A 453 19.51 20.38 13.41
CA LEU A 453 18.48 19.38 13.65
C LEU A 453 18.72 18.63 14.98
N ASN A 454 19.92 18.06 15.16
CA ASN A 454 20.34 17.36 16.38
C ASN A 454 20.24 18.27 17.64
N LYS A 455 20.64 19.55 17.51
CA LYS A 455 20.47 20.55 18.58
C LYS A 455 19.01 20.74 19.01
N TYR A 456 18.05 20.75 18.07
CA TYR A 456 16.63 20.87 18.41
C TYR A 456 16.01 19.56 18.91
N GLU A 457 16.47 18.39 18.44
CA GLU A 457 16.07 17.08 18.97
C GLU A 457 16.52 16.89 20.42
N SER A 458 17.76 17.28 20.74
CA SER A 458 18.29 17.27 22.11
C SER A 458 17.42 18.11 23.06
N TRP A 459 17.06 19.34 22.66
CA TRP A 459 16.15 20.20 23.44
C TRP A 459 14.73 19.65 23.55
N LEU A 460 14.24 18.87 22.56
CA LEU A 460 12.94 18.21 22.63
C LEU A 460 12.96 17.05 23.65
N ALA A 461 14.03 16.27 23.69
CA ALA A 461 14.24 15.22 24.68
C ALA A 461 14.34 15.79 26.11
N GLU A 462 15.11 16.87 26.31
CA GLU A 462 15.18 17.58 27.60
C GLU A 462 13.81 18.11 28.06
N ALA A 463 12.96 18.57 27.12
CA ALA A 463 11.62 19.05 27.44
C ALA A 463 10.64 17.96 27.92
N GLY A 464 11.00 16.67 27.80
CA GLY A 464 10.23 15.54 28.35
C GLY A 464 10.69 15.02 29.71
N GLY A 465 11.79 15.54 30.27
CA GLY A 465 12.54 14.86 31.33
C GLY A 465 12.43 15.43 32.74
N ARG A 466 11.31 15.18 33.45
CA ARG A 466 11.25 14.88 34.91
C ARG A 466 9.81 14.74 35.44
N GLY A 467 9.42 13.50 35.74
CA GLY A 467 8.41 13.21 36.76
C GLY A 467 6.94 13.37 36.36
N ASP A 468 6.44 12.45 35.54
CA ASP A 468 5.30 11.65 36.01
C ASP A 468 5.43 10.20 35.53
N SER A 469 5.01 9.25 36.37
CA SER A 469 5.05 7.81 36.11
C SER A 469 3.79 7.16 36.67
N ILE A 470 2.64 7.57 36.13
CA ILE A 470 1.34 6.93 36.33
C ILE A 470 0.39 7.39 35.20
N ARG A 471 -0.28 6.43 34.55
CA ARG A 471 -1.39 6.61 33.59
C ARG A 471 -1.11 7.49 32.35
N TYR A 472 -0.87 6.83 31.22
CA TYR A 472 -1.90 6.74 30.17
C TYR A 472 -1.64 5.50 29.29
N SER A 473 -2.15 4.36 29.76
CA SER A 473 -2.43 3.21 28.91
C SER A 473 -3.94 2.95 28.97
N THR A 474 -4.54 2.75 27.81
CA THR A 474 -5.74 1.90 27.57
C THR A 474 -6.78 1.82 28.70
N LEU A 475 -7.90 2.53 28.54
CA LEU A 475 -9.14 2.15 29.22
C LEU A 475 -9.67 0.84 28.63
N SER A 476 -9.27 -0.28 29.20
CA SER A 476 -9.92 -1.57 28.96
C SER A 476 -11.21 -1.65 29.75
N LEU A 477 -12.35 -1.72 29.08
CA LEU A 477 -13.55 -2.33 29.65
C LEU A 477 -13.51 -3.83 29.34
N ASN A 478 -13.10 -4.61 30.34
CA ASN A 478 -13.16 -6.06 30.32
C ASN A 478 -14.07 -6.53 31.44
N ASN A 479 -15.18 -7.17 31.12
CA ASN A 479 -15.70 -8.24 31.97
C ASN A 479 -16.49 -9.25 31.15
N ASN A 480 -16.00 -10.49 31.09
CA ASN A 480 -16.75 -11.66 30.66
C ASN A 480 -16.68 -12.66 31.82
N GLY A 481 -17.82 -13.15 32.32
CA GLY A 481 -17.80 -13.83 33.61
C GLY A 481 -19.14 -14.35 34.14
N ALA A 482 -19.62 -15.46 33.56
CA ALA A 482 -20.57 -16.36 34.24
C ALA A 482 -20.39 -17.80 33.72
N HIS A 483 -19.55 -18.60 34.40
CA HIS A 483 -19.58 -20.05 34.24
C HIS A 483 -20.84 -20.63 34.90
N ASN A 484 -21.56 -21.52 34.20
CA ASN A 484 -22.26 -22.63 34.83
C ASN A 484 -22.77 -23.63 33.77
N HIS A 485 -22.25 -24.86 33.79
CA HIS A 485 -23.09 -26.07 33.80
C HIS A 485 -22.25 -27.30 34.15
N ASN A 486 -22.89 -28.28 34.80
CA ASN A 486 -22.26 -29.54 35.23
C ASN A 486 -22.20 -30.58 34.10
N SER A 487 -21.22 -31.47 34.21
CA SER A 487 -21.05 -32.75 33.51
C SER A 487 -22.12 -33.80 33.91
N PRO A 488 -22.08 -35.06 33.41
CA PRO A 488 -21.60 -35.58 32.11
C PRO A 488 -22.60 -36.59 31.46
N ALA A 489 -22.39 -36.93 30.18
CA ALA A 489 -22.89 -38.18 29.58
C ALA A 489 -21.98 -38.62 28.40
N ALA A 490 -21.97 -39.92 28.09
CA ALA A 490 -21.14 -40.51 27.04
C ALA A 490 -21.99 -41.11 25.91
N LEU A 491 -21.40 -41.33 24.73
CA LEU A 491 -21.25 -42.68 24.14
C LEU A 491 -20.57 -42.70 22.75
N SER A 492 -19.88 -43.83 22.50
CA SER A 492 -19.50 -44.40 21.20
C SER A 492 -18.39 -43.76 20.36
N ASP A 493 -17.75 -44.62 19.56
CA ASP A 493 -16.52 -44.44 18.77
C ASP A 493 -16.68 -45.22 17.43
N GLU A 494 -15.63 -45.30 16.61
CA GLU A 494 -15.49 -46.09 15.34
C GLU A 494 -16.11 -45.50 14.03
N PRO A 495 -15.54 -45.81 12.82
CA PRO A 495 -15.15 -44.72 11.89
C PRO A 495 -15.43 -44.91 10.37
N GLU A 496 -14.91 -43.96 9.56
CA GLU A 496 -14.64 -44.00 8.10
C GLU A 496 -15.85 -44.02 7.11
N PRO A 497 -15.66 -43.72 5.79
CA PRO A 497 -14.66 -42.83 5.16
C PRO A 497 -15.24 -41.87 4.09
N THR A 498 -14.44 -40.86 3.71
CA THR A 498 -14.43 -40.11 2.42
C THR A 498 -15.74 -39.87 1.62
N GLN A 499 -16.16 -38.61 1.51
CA GLN A 499 -16.61 -38.07 0.22
C GLN A 499 -16.45 -36.55 0.14
N ALA A 500 -16.24 -36.02 -1.07
CA ALA A 500 -16.11 -34.58 -1.29
C ALA A 500 -17.48 -33.91 -1.26
N ILE A 501 -17.61 -32.83 -0.48
CA ILE A 501 -18.81 -32.00 -0.44
C ILE A 501 -18.47 -30.61 -0.97
N TYR A 502 -19.25 -30.19 -1.95
CA TYR A 502 -19.31 -28.81 -2.43
C TYR A 502 -20.27 -28.08 -1.48
N THR A 503 -19.74 -27.24 -0.59
CA THR A 503 -20.55 -26.33 0.24
C THR A 503 -20.19 -24.90 -0.11
N GLU A 504 -21.21 -24.16 -0.53
CA GLU A 504 -21.23 -22.70 -0.60
C GLU A 504 -21.30 -22.13 0.84
N PHE A 505 -21.22 -20.80 0.98
CA PHE A 505 -21.01 -20.02 2.22
C PHE A 505 -19.55 -20.04 2.75
N ASP A 506 -19.05 -18.96 3.35
CA ASP A 506 -19.71 -17.68 3.66
C ASP A 506 -19.36 -16.55 2.68
N ASP A 507 -20.36 -15.73 2.36
CA ASP A 507 -20.24 -14.45 1.65
C ASP A 507 -20.21 -13.32 2.70
N ASP A 508 -19.31 -13.46 3.69
CA ASP A 508 -19.07 -12.50 4.78
C ASP A 508 -18.34 -11.25 4.24
N PHE A 509 -19.05 -10.52 3.39
CA PHE A 509 -18.76 -9.14 3.05
C PHE A 509 -19.07 -8.30 4.29
N GLU A 510 -18.03 -7.89 5.03
CA GLU A 510 -18.19 -7.05 6.23
C GLU A 510 -18.95 -5.75 5.87
N GLU A 511 -20.27 -5.75 6.09
CA GLU A 511 -21.13 -4.57 6.03
C GLU A 511 -20.71 -3.66 7.19
N GLU A 512 -19.81 -2.71 6.90
CA GLU A 512 -19.20 -1.80 7.88
C GLU A 512 -20.29 -1.19 8.77
N GLU A 513 -20.39 -1.66 10.02
CA GLU A 513 -21.54 -1.40 10.88
C GLU A 513 -21.66 0.11 11.13
N LEU A 514 -22.59 0.75 10.39
CA LEU A 514 -22.70 2.20 10.26
C LEU A 514 -23.06 2.86 11.60
N SER A 515 -22.00 3.11 12.38
CA SER A 515 -22.00 3.64 13.76
C SER A 515 -23.23 4.48 14.09
N ALA A 516 -23.98 4.06 15.10
CA ALA A 516 -25.27 4.65 15.42
C ALA A 516 -25.15 6.16 15.74
N PRO A 517 -26.03 7.02 15.20
CA PRO A 517 -25.87 8.45 15.34
C PRO A 517 -26.08 8.92 16.79
N ILE A 518 -25.04 9.55 17.33
CA ILE A 518 -25.01 10.11 18.69
C ILE A 518 -25.87 11.37 18.85
N GLY A 519 -26.46 11.89 17.77
CA GLY A 519 -27.35 13.05 17.82
C GLY A 519 -27.90 13.48 16.47
N GLN A 520 -28.47 14.68 16.44
CA GLN A 520 -28.84 15.40 15.21
C GLN A 520 -28.30 16.82 15.27
N CYS A 521 -27.99 17.39 14.10
CA CYS A 521 -27.66 18.80 13.99
C CYS A 521 -28.49 19.48 12.90
N THR A 522 -28.76 20.77 13.08
CA THR A 522 -29.38 21.62 12.05
C THR A 522 -28.34 22.63 11.58
N ALA A 523 -28.06 22.65 10.28
CA ALA A 523 -27.14 23.61 9.67
C ALA A 523 -27.65 25.05 9.84
N LEU A 524 -26.79 25.93 10.36
CA LEU A 524 -27.07 27.35 10.59
C LEU A 524 -26.68 28.23 9.39
N TYR A 525 -25.79 27.73 8.52
CA TYR A 525 -25.30 28.43 7.33
C TYR A 525 -25.00 27.43 6.22
N ASN A 526 -25.06 27.88 4.96
CA ASN A 526 -24.59 27.12 3.81
C ASN A 526 -23.07 26.86 3.89
N PHE A 527 -22.65 25.62 3.61
CA PHE A 527 -21.23 25.23 3.53
C PHE A 527 -21.00 24.35 2.29
N PRO A 528 -20.02 24.67 1.41
CA PRO A 528 -19.93 24.06 0.08
C PRO A 528 -19.23 22.70 0.03
N GLY A 529 -18.61 22.20 1.11
CA GLY A 529 -17.98 20.87 1.14
C GLY A 529 -16.87 20.65 0.10
N SER A 530 -16.04 21.66 -0.16
CA SER A 530 -15.06 21.65 -1.26
C SER A 530 -13.69 21.03 -0.92
N SER A 531 -13.58 20.38 0.24
CA SER A 531 -12.35 19.75 0.74
C SER A 531 -12.54 18.25 0.93
N GLU A 532 -11.48 17.48 0.74
CA GLU A 532 -11.47 16.02 0.95
C GLU A 532 -11.96 15.67 2.36
N GLY A 533 -12.89 14.70 2.46
CA GLY A 533 -13.55 14.32 3.72
C GLY A 533 -14.64 15.28 4.23
N THR A 534 -14.85 16.46 3.62
CA THR A 534 -15.94 17.38 4.03
C THR A 534 -17.20 17.20 3.19
N ILE A 535 -18.37 17.32 3.82
CA ILE A 535 -19.68 17.21 3.16
C ILE A 535 -20.32 18.60 3.02
N SER A 536 -20.96 18.87 1.89
CA SER A 536 -21.71 20.12 1.68
C SER A 536 -23.02 20.10 2.46
N MET A 537 -23.49 21.26 2.94
CA MET A 537 -24.79 21.40 3.61
C MET A 537 -25.45 22.75 3.33
N GLN A 538 -26.79 22.79 3.37
CA GLN A 538 -27.59 24.00 3.19
C GLN A 538 -28.15 24.51 4.53
N GLU A 539 -28.36 25.82 4.64
CA GLU A 539 -28.99 26.44 5.83
C GLU A 539 -30.38 25.83 6.08
N GLY A 540 -30.61 25.33 7.30
CA GLY A 540 -31.82 24.58 7.68
C GLY A 540 -31.79 23.07 7.41
N GLU A 541 -30.75 22.53 6.74
CA GLU A 541 -30.59 21.08 6.55
C GLU A 541 -30.38 20.36 7.88
N VAL A 542 -31.04 19.21 8.07
CA VAL A 542 -30.94 18.38 9.27
C VAL A 542 -30.14 17.12 8.95
N LEU A 543 -29.06 16.91 9.70
CA LEU A 543 -28.12 15.81 9.51
C LEU A 543 -27.99 15.01 10.81
N ALA A 544 -27.66 13.72 10.69
CA ALA A 544 -27.39 12.87 11.85
C ALA A 544 -25.92 13.07 12.29
N VAL A 545 -25.67 13.27 13.58
CA VAL A 545 -24.30 13.42 14.10
C VAL A 545 -23.73 12.05 14.42
N VAL A 546 -22.55 11.76 13.87
CA VAL A 546 -21.81 10.50 14.06
C VAL A 546 -20.71 10.69 15.11
N GLU A 547 -20.02 11.84 15.08
CA GLU A 547 -18.92 12.13 16.00
C GLU A 547 -18.94 13.62 16.40
N GLU A 548 -18.81 13.89 17.71
CA GLU A 548 -18.78 15.24 18.29
C GLU A 548 -17.37 15.86 18.17
N ASP A 549 -17.32 17.19 18.03
CA ASP A 549 -16.11 18.00 18.05
C ASP A 549 -15.28 17.80 19.32
N LYS A 550 -14.05 17.33 19.15
CA LYS A 550 -13.10 17.06 20.25
C LYS A 550 -12.21 18.26 20.60
N GLY A 551 -12.56 19.46 20.10
CA GLY A 551 -11.81 20.70 20.25
C GLY A 551 -10.99 21.08 19.00
N ASP A 552 -11.30 20.53 17.83
CA ASP A 552 -10.66 20.83 16.55
C ASP A 552 -11.52 21.68 15.61
N GLY A 553 -12.81 21.87 15.92
CA GLY A 553 -13.74 22.70 15.17
C GLY A 553 -14.59 21.95 14.14
N TRP A 554 -14.53 20.62 14.10
CA TRP A 554 -15.25 19.79 13.11
C TRP A 554 -16.17 18.76 13.76
N THR A 555 -17.31 18.52 13.12
CA THR A 555 -18.30 17.51 13.53
C THR A 555 -18.54 16.55 12.37
N ARG A 556 -18.50 15.23 12.62
CA ARG A 556 -18.77 14.20 11.60
C ARG A 556 -20.27 13.94 11.52
N VAL A 557 -20.83 14.00 10.31
CA VAL A 557 -22.28 13.89 10.09
C VAL A 557 -22.61 12.95 8.93
N ARG A 558 -23.79 12.32 9.01
CA ARG A 558 -24.35 11.38 8.02
C ARG A 558 -25.70 11.88 7.48
N ARG A 559 -25.92 11.74 6.18
CA ARG A 559 -27.21 11.95 5.50
C ARG A 559 -28.05 10.67 5.46
N THR A 560 -29.35 10.82 5.18
CA THR A 560 -30.30 9.70 5.02
C THR A 560 -30.02 8.80 3.81
N ASN A 561 -29.17 9.21 2.87
CA ASN A 561 -28.70 8.39 1.74
C ASN A 561 -27.38 7.65 2.01
N GLY A 562 -26.80 7.79 3.21
CA GLY A 562 -25.52 7.18 3.59
C GLY A 562 -24.29 8.09 3.43
N ASP A 563 -24.38 9.24 2.75
CA ASP A 563 -23.23 10.14 2.60
C ASP A 563 -22.75 10.62 3.98
N GLU A 564 -21.44 10.47 4.24
CA GLU A 564 -20.77 10.99 5.42
C GLU A 564 -19.72 12.05 5.08
N GLY A 565 -19.47 12.95 6.04
CA GLY A 565 -18.30 13.82 6.03
C GLY A 565 -18.26 14.78 7.21
N TYR A 566 -17.23 15.60 7.25
CA TYR A 566 -17.06 16.63 8.27
C TYR A 566 -17.69 17.96 7.84
N ILE A 567 -18.31 18.63 8.83
CA ILE A 567 -18.80 20.01 8.73
C ILE A 567 -18.18 20.87 9.85
N PRO A 568 -18.03 22.20 9.67
CA PRO A 568 -17.57 23.06 10.75
C PRO A 568 -18.60 23.10 11.88
N THR A 569 -18.19 22.80 13.11
CA THR A 569 -19.09 22.74 14.29
C THR A 569 -19.81 24.06 14.53
N SER A 570 -19.13 25.19 14.29
CA SER A 570 -19.69 26.54 14.40
C SER A 570 -20.75 26.88 13.34
N TYR A 571 -20.95 26.02 12.33
CA TYR A 571 -21.95 26.18 11.28
C TYR A 571 -23.20 25.32 11.52
N ALA A 572 -23.31 24.62 12.66
CA ALA A 572 -24.48 23.80 12.98
C ALA A 572 -24.92 23.92 14.45
N ASN A 573 -26.22 23.75 14.70
CA ASN A 573 -26.80 23.64 16.03
C ASN A 573 -26.96 22.15 16.38
N ILE A 574 -26.12 21.65 17.28
CA ILE A 574 -25.99 20.22 17.60
C ILE A 574 -26.84 19.86 18.83
N LYS A 575 -27.59 18.76 18.74
CA LYS A 575 -28.35 18.13 19.83
C LYS A 575 -27.95 16.66 19.92
N LEU A 576 -27.20 16.33 20.96
CA LEU A 576 -26.81 14.95 21.24
C LEU A 576 -27.91 14.18 21.98
N ASN A 577 -27.99 12.89 21.69
CA ASN A 577 -28.78 11.92 22.42
C ASN A 577 -28.05 11.64 23.76
N LYS A 578 -28.71 11.94 24.88
CA LYS A 578 -28.18 11.76 26.25
C LYS A 578 -28.94 10.68 27.01
#